data_AF-A0A849QLA4-F1
#
_entry.id   AF-A0A849QLA4-F1
#
_cell.length_a   1.000
_cell.length_b   1.000
_cell.length_c   1.000
_cell.angle_alpha   90.00
_cell.angle_beta   90.00
_cell.angle_gamma   90.00
#
_symmetry.space_group_name_H-M   'P 1'
#
loop_
_entity.id
_entity.type
_entity.pdbx_description
1 polymer ?
#
loop_
_entity_poly.entity_id
_entity_poly.type
_entity_poly.pdbx_seq_one_letter_code
_entity_poly.pdbx_strand_id
1 'polypeptide(L)'
;MNTAHELFWKSMDILKTNLTDKEAFNLLMLASSLWEGDEQYFYAGCAMSNAARIVGIEEENEKICLISALENYHKCIDAAPTSSLEGLAALIKLGNELHNFSWRLQDKTKIRCMADVLYEELGHRLMAHYAESPKIENYLVKGVILKTDFQGNWEPLFPDYEVQWGVERYSKQVMKFNLPSAFHIFVNLCDYQGGEKIIELCPDAFISPGLRGWKAAVRGFSNPELAPEMFEEAGNAFLEDTMPDDGDLPQRGGLWSSVNIDLWGKYFLSRSALAKAVQDSSRLNEHIKDAANIVQEAQGWHDANVSRYKILLQTLAQLVGEDPGLEPEQAKQQFIREIGFTGGKTEDNITMKFLELASEAFEGFNTNPQLELTSGRLSNALKALERISLIGPDISSAITPAIGNNMWELALGPVNTWIYRSLESIGGRKGEDKLRKIILRLVQSYLPLYAQIIHGPIEYGRDIIVLLKSNDHLELHMFQVKCGNMTIPDWRTSRNQLEEMFQTSLPNSIIPDNLHPQRIGILAYNGHPNLQVAPLMDGWLEEQKRDHGREYKFMHLDDIVQCISRERLVNEFRKAFSELDNCA
;
A
#
# COMPACT_ATOMS: atom_id res chain seq x y z
N MET A 1 10.55 35.65 49.05
CA MET A 1 10.53 35.40 47.60
C MET A 1 11.79 34.63 47.25
N ASN A 2 11.68 33.60 46.42
CA ASN A 2 12.83 32.79 45.99
C ASN A 2 13.64 33.57 44.94
N THR A 3 14.93 33.81 45.19
CA THR A 3 15.82 34.55 44.29
C THR A 3 15.88 33.92 42.89
N ALA A 4 15.84 32.59 42.77
CA ALA A 4 15.84 31.89 41.48
C ALA A 4 14.60 32.23 40.63
N HIS A 5 13.43 32.30 41.28
CA HIS A 5 12.16 32.64 40.65
C HIS A 5 12.18 34.07 40.06
N GLU A 6 12.70 35.04 40.81
CA GLU A 6 12.81 36.44 40.34
C GLU A 6 13.75 36.55 39.12
N LEU A 7 14.88 35.83 39.16
CA LEU A 7 15.85 35.81 38.05
C LEU A 7 15.24 35.20 36.78
N PHE A 8 14.53 34.08 36.90
CA PHE A 8 13.86 33.43 35.79
C PHE A 8 12.83 34.36 35.14
N TRP A 9 11.90 34.93 35.90
CA TRP A 9 10.88 35.80 35.32
C TRP A 9 11.44 37.10 34.74
N LYS A 10 12.50 37.67 35.36
CA LYS A 10 13.23 38.80 34.78
C LYS A 10 13.80 38.44 33.40
N SER A 11 14.41 37.26 33.28
CA SER A 11 14.94 36.80 31.99
C SER A 11 13.83 36.58 30.94
N MET A 12 12.70 35.99 31.33
CA MET A 12 11.56 35.78 30.43
C MET A 12 10.96 37.10 29.94
N ASP A 13 10.95 38.14 30.79
CA ASP A 13 10.49 39.48 30.37
C ASP A 13 11.47 40.14 29.39
N ILE A 14 12.78 39.97 29.58
CA ILE A 14 13.80 40.42 28.61
C ILE A 14 13.57 39.72 27.27
N LEU A 15 13.42 38.39 27.27
CA LEU A 15 13.27 37.59 26.05
C LEU A 15 12.01 37.89 25.24
N LYS A 16 10.96 38.45 25.86
CA LYS A 16 9.79 38.95 25.12
C LYS A 16 10.12 40.11 24.18
N THR A 17 11.17 40.87 24.50
CA THR A 17 11.55 42.09 23.76
C THR A 17 12.86 41.92 22.97
N ASN A 18 13.76 41.05 23.42
CA ASN A 18 15.05 40.81 22.80
C ASN A 18 15.47 39.33 22.94
N LEU A 19 15.37 38.57 21.85
CA LEU A 19 15.70 37.14 21.83
C LEU A 19 17.21 36.83 21.80
N THR A 20 18.08 37.84 21.66
CA THR A 20 19.54 37.67 21.59
C THR A 20 20.27 38.20 22.83
N ASP A 21 19.56 38.37 23.93
CA ASP A 21 20.08 39.09 25.10
C ASP A 21 21.00 38.22 25.98
N LYS A 22 22.27 38.64 26.11
CA LYS A 22 23.26 37.95 26.95
C LYS A 22 22.96 38.06 28.45
N GLU A 23 22.28 39.11 28.90
CA GLU A 23 21.83 39.23 30.28
C GLU A 23 20.80 38.15 30.59
N ALA A 24 19.82 37.93 29.70
CA ALA A 24 18.82 36.88 29.86
C ALA A 24 19.45 35.48 29.99
N PHE A 25 20.46 35.18 29.17
CA PHE A 25 21.21 33.92 29.25
C PHE A 25 21.85 33.73 30.64
N ASN A 26 22.60 34.74 31.12
CA ASN A 26 23.26 34.65 32.43
C ASN A 26 22.28 34.53 33.60
N LEU A 27 21.13 35.21 33.52
CA LEU A 27 20.08 35.13 34.53
C LEU A 27 19.45 33.73 34.58
N LEU A 28 19.22 33.09 33.43
CA LEU A 28 18.70 31.71 33.36
C LEU A 28 19.71 30.70 33.91
N MET A 29 21.00 30.84 33.57
CA MET A 29 22.06 29.98 34.13
C MET A 29 22.11 30.07 35.65
N LEU A 30 22.02 31.29 36.20
CA LEU A 30 22.03 31.51 37.65
C LEU A 30 20.76 30.98 38.31
N ALA A 31 19.58 31.21 37.72
CA ALA A 31 18.32 30.67 38.22
C ALA A 31 18.36 29.13 38.28
N SER A 32 18.88 28.50 37.22
CA SER A 32 19.01 27.05 37.17
C SER A 32 19.93 26.50 38.28
N SER A 33 21.11 27.10 38.47
CA SER A 33 22.05 26.66 39.51
C SER A 33 21.48 26.80 40.92
N LEU A 34 20.70 27.85 41.19
CA LEU A 34 20.03 28.02 42.48
C LEU A 34 18.96 26.96 42.69
N TRP A 35 18.12 26.70 41.68
CA TRP A 35 17.10 25.66 41.77
C TRP A 35 17.68 24.25 41.89
N GLU A 36 18.78 23.95 41.21
CA GLU A 36 19.47 22.67 41.37
C GLU A 36 20.00 22.50 42.80
N GLY A 37 20.52 23.57 43.41
CA GLY A 37 20.95 23.58 44.82
C GLY A 37 19.81 23.37 45.82
N ASP A 38 18.60 23.78 45.46
CA ASP A 38 17.36 23.58 46.24
C ASP A 38 16.63 22.27 45.88
N GLU A 39 17.24 21.40 45.07
CA GLU A 39 16.65 20.15 44.55
C GLU A 39 15.34 20.35 43.73
N GLN A 40 15.12 21.57 43.23
CA GLN A 40 13.98 21.92 42.36
C GLN A 40 14.32 21.65 40.88
N TYR A 41 14.60 20.38 40.59
CA TYR A 41 15.19 19.98 39.31
C TYR A 41 14.32 20.30 38.08
N PHE A 42 12.98 20.24 38.17
CA PHE A 42 12.12 20.62 37.05
C PHE A 42 12.35 22.08 36.61
N TYR A 43 12.38 22.99 37.58
CA TYR A 43 12.57 24.42 37.33
C TYR A 43 13.97 24.71 36.81
N ALA A 44 14.99 24.04 37.36
CA ALA A 44 16.36 24.10 36.85
C ALA A 44 16.43 23.66 35.37
N GLY A 45 15.73 22.57 35.02
CA GLY A 45 15.62 22.09 33.64
C GLY A 45 14.91 23.07 32.72
N CYS A 46 13.81 23.69 33.17
CA CYS A 46 13.11 24.72 32.41
C CYS A 46 13.99 25.95 32.14
N ALA A 47 14.78 26.39 33.11
CA ALA A 47 15.71 27.50 32.91
C ALA A 47 16.75 27.19 31.83
N MET A 48 17.37 26.00 31.88
CA MET A 48 18.37 25.59 30.88
C MET A 48 17.77 25.36 29.50
N SER A 49 16.59 24.75 29.43
CA SER A 49 15.83 24.57 28.17
C SER A 49 15.51 25.92 27.50
N ASN A 50 15.12 26.94 28.27
CA ASN A 50 14.92 28.28 27.73
C ASN A 50 16.24 28.97 27.37
N ALA A 51 17.31 28.77 28.15
CA ALA A 51 18.64 29.33 27.86
C ALA A 51 19.19 28.83 26.53
N ALA A 52 19.00 27.54 26.23
CA ALA A 52 19.39 26.93 24.96
C ALA A 52 18.66 27.51 23.74
N ARG A 53 17.47 28.09 23.92
CA ARG A 53 16.67 28.67 22.83
C ARG A 53 16.99 30.14 22.54
N ILE A 54 17.89 30.76 23.30
CA ILE A 54 18.30 32.15 23.07
C ILE A 54 19.07 32.23 21.74
N VAL A 55 18.68 33.16 20.88
CA VAL A 55 19.25 33.29 19.54
C VAL A 55 20.66 33.88 19.64
N GLY A 56 21.62 33.28 18.92
CA GLY A 56 22.98 33.80 18.82
C GLY A 56 23.91 33.43 19.99
N ILE A 57 23.52 32.48 20.83
CA ILE A 57 24.47 31.83 21.76
C ILE A 57 25.44 30.92 20.99
N GLU A 58 26.63 30.72 21.56
CA GLU A 58 27.63 29.81 21.00
C GLU A 58 27.14 28.35 21.05
N GLU A 59 27.42 27.58 20.01
CA GLU A 59 26.95 26.18 19.87
C GLU A 59 27.32 25.30 21.09
N GLU A 60 28.50 25.51 21.66
CA GLU A 60 28.94 24.79 22.86
C GLU A 60 28.09 25.13 24.10
N ASN A 61 27.72 26.41 24.27
CA ASN A 61 26.87 26.84 25.38
C ASN A 61 25.44 26.32 25.22
N GLU A 62 24.93 26.32 23.99
CA GLU A 62 23.64 25.70 23.69
C GLU A 62 23.63 24.22 24.07
N LYS A 63 24.68 23.49 23.67
CA LYS A 63 24.85 22.06 23.98
C LYS A 63 24.93 21.82 25.49
N ILE A 64 25.69 22.62 26.22
CA ILE A 64 25.80 22.54 27.69
C ILE A 64 24.42 22.76 28.33
N CYS A 65 23.68 23.77 27.89
CA CYS A 65 22.34 24.06 28.41
C CYS A 65 21.38 22.90 28.13
N LEU A 66 21.39 22.35 26.92
CA LEU A 66 20.52 21.22 26.58
C LEU A 66 20.84 19.97 27.41
N ILE A 67 22.12 19.60 27.52
CA ILE A 67 22.55 18.47 28.37
C ILE A 67 22.10 18.69 29.82
N SER A 68 22.33 19.89 30.35
CA SER A 68 21.92 20.24 31.71
C SER A 68 20.40 20.20 31.90
N ALA A 69 19.63 20.59 30.87
CA ALA A 69 18.17 20.48 30.91
C ALA A 69 17.71 19.02 30.96
N LEU A 70 18.29 18.15 30.11
CA LEU A 70 17.99 16.72 30.08
C LEU A 70 18.32 16.05 31.43
N GLU A 71 19.49 16.33 32.00
CA GLU A 71 19.91 15.81 33.31
C GLU A 71 18.97 16.24 34.43
N ASN A 72 18.58 17.52 34.46
CA ASN A 72 17.66 18.03 35.46
C ASN A 72 16.24 17.45 35.33
N TYR A 73 15.71 17.30 34.12
CA TYR A 73 14.43 16.60 33.96
C TYR A 73 14.51 15.14 34.39
N HIS A 74 15.62 14.45 34.10
CA HIS A 74 15.83 13.08 34.56
C HIS A 74 15.88 12.98 36.09
N LYS A 75 16.68 13.83 36.76
CA LYS A 75 16.72 13.92 38.24
C LYS A 75 15.34 14.20 38.83
N CYS A 76 14.54 15.06 38.19
CA CYS A 76 13.17 15.33 38.61
C CYS A 76 12.28 14.07 38.54
N ILE A 77 12.37 13.30 37.46
CA ILE A 77 11.58 12.07 37.28
C ILE A 77 11.94 11.03 38.36
N ASP A 78 13.22 10.93 38.73
CA ASP A 78 13.70 10.01 39.77
C ASP A 78 13.28 10.45 41.18
N ALA A 79 13.28 11.75 41.44
CA ALA A 79 12.97 12.31 42.76
C ALA A 79 11.46 12.43 43.01
N ALA A 80 10.67 12.73 41.99
CA ALA A 80 9.25 13.02 42.12
C ALA A 80 8.40 11.73 42.18
N PRO A 81 7.31 11.68 42.98
CA PRO A 81 6.38 10.57 42.96
C PRO A 81 5.83 10.30 41.55
N THR A 82 5.60 9.03 41.20
CA THR A 82 5.20 8.63 39.84
C THR A 82 3.87 9.24 39.37
N SER A 83 2.97 9.56 40.32
CA SER A 83 1.69 10.21 40.06
C SER A 83 1.73 11.73 40.12
N SER A 84 2.86 12.35 40.48
CA SER A 84 2.95 13.81 40.65
C SER A 84 2.88 14.57 39.32
N LEU A 85 2.22 15.72 39.32
CA LEU A 85 2.11 16.55 38.12
C LEU A 85 3.47 17.06 37.63
N GLU A 86 4.38 17.35 38.57
CA GLU A 86 5.75 17.74 38.26
C GLU A 86 6.53 16.61 37.55
N GLY A 87 6.46 15.38 38.06
CA GLY A 87 7.11 14.22 37.42
C GLY A 87 6.53 13.91 36.04
N LEU A 88 5.21 14.03 35.86
CA LEU A 88 4.57 13.90 34.55
C LEU A 88 5.02 15.00 33.57
N ALA A 89 5.11 16.25 34.04
CA ALA A 89 5.63 17.36 33.27
C ALA A 89 7.11 17.16 32.90
N ALA A 90 7.93 16.64 33.82
CA ALA A 90 9.34 16.35 33.57
C ALA A 90 9.53 15.27 32.49
N LEU A 91 8.73 14.20 32.50
CA LEU A 91 8.74 13.13 31.49
C LEU A 91 8.52 13.67 30.07
N ILE A 92 7.45 14.45 29.88
CA ILE A 92 7.16 15.01 28.56
C ILE A 92 8.16 16.08 28.14
N LYS A 93 8.64 16.92 29.07
CA LYS A 93 9.70 17.89 28.78
C LYS A 93 10.97 17.19 28.33
N LEU A 94 11.38 16.12 29.01
CA LEU A 94 12.54 15.31 28.63
C LEU A 94 12.37 14.70 27.23
N GLY A 95 11.21 14.08 26.96
CA GLY A 95 10.90 13.53 25.63
C GLY A 95 10.91 14.57 24.51
N ASN A 96 10.30 15.73 24.75
CA ASN A 96 10.26 16.85 23.80
C ASN A 96 11.67 17.39 23.52
N GLU A 97 12.51 17.56 24.54
CA GLU A 97 13.89 18.04 24.33
C GLU A 97 14.74 17.02 23.57
N LEU A 98 14.60 15.71 23.87
CA LEU A 98 15.28 14.67 23.09
C LEU A 98 14.83 14.70 21.62
N HIS A 99 13.53 14.85 21.37
CA HIS A 99 13.00 14.96 20.01
C HIS A 99 13.56 16.21 19.30
N ASN A 100 13.54 17.36 19.97
CA ASN A 100 14.10 18.61 19.44
C ASN A 100 15.62 18.57 19.26
N PHE A 101 16.35 17.70 19.97
CA PHE A 101 17.79 17.56 19.82
C PHE A 101 18.19 16.58 18.71
N SER A 102 17.25 15.70 18.31
CA SER A 102 17.51 14.63 17.34
C SER A 102 18.07 15.13 16.01
N TRP A 103 17.67 16.31 15.52
CA TRP A 103 18.15 16.83 14.23
C TRP A 103 19.63 17.22 14.20
N ARG A 104 20.26 17.44 15.38
CA ARG A 104 21.68 17.84 15.49
C ARG A 104 22.64 16.68 15.72
N LEU A 105 22.12 15.51 16.10
CA LEU A 105 22.95 14.36 16.44
C LEU A 105 23.04 13.37 15.26
N GLN A 106 24.14 12.62 15.21
CA GLN A 106 24.41 11.66 14.13
C GLN A 106 23.47 10.43 14.16
N ASP A 107 22.87 10.10 15.31
CA ASP A 107 22.03 8.91 15.48
C ASP A 107 20.57 9.28 15.83
N LYS A 108 19.85 9.81 14.83
CA LYS A 108 18.45 10.25 14.96
C LYS A 108 17.51 9.15 15.44
N THR A 109 17.73 7.92 14.95
CA THR A 109 16.87 6.77 15.25
C THR A 109 16.95 6.39 16.73
N LYS A 110 18.17 6.31 17.30
CA LYS A 110 18.35 5.98 18.72
C LYS A 110 17.67 6.99 19.64
N ILE A 111 17.79 8.29 19.34
CA ILE A 111 17.20 9.36 20.16
C ILE A 111 15.68 9.31 20.10
N ARG A 112 15.12 9.06 18.91
CA ARG A 112 13.67 8.89 18.75
C ARG A 112 13.17 7.71 19.59
N CYS A 113 13.84 6.55 19.53
CA CYS A 113 13.48 5.41 20.37
C CYS A 113 13.55 5.74 21.87
N MET A 114 14.53 6.52 22.32
CA MET A 114 14.60 6.95 23.72
C MET A 114 13.42 7.86 24.11
N ALA A 115 13.03 8.80 23.23
CA ALA A 115 11.87 9.64 23.47
C ALA A 115 10.56 8.82 23.49
N ASP A 116 10.42 7.85 22.58
CA ASP A 116 9.25 6.96 22.52
C ASP A 116 9.09 6.15 23.82
N VAL A 117 10.19 5.66 24.42
CA VAL A 117 10.17 4.98 25.73
C VAL A 117 9.66 5.90 26.86
N LEU A 118 10.04 7.18 26.85
CA LEU A 118 9.57 8.14 27.85
C LEU A 118 8.08 8.45 27.68
N TYR A 119 7.60 8.54 26.43
CA TYR A 119 6.18 8.72 26.16
C TYR A 119 5.39 7.46 26.55
N GLU A 120 5.92 6.27 26.28
CA GLU A 120 5.32 5.00 26.71
C GLU A 120 5.17 4.96 28.23
N GLU A 121 6.22 5.32 28.97
CA GLU A 121 6.15 5.44 30.43
C GLU A 121 5.10 6.45 30.88
N LEU A 122 5.03 7.62 30.24
CA LEU A 122 4.03 8.64 30.55
C LEU A 122 2.60 8.12 30.34
N GLY A 123 2.32 7.45 29.21
CA GLY A 123 1.02 6.84 28.93
C GLY A 123 0.62 5.81 29.97
N HIS A 124 1.55 4.94 30.38
CA HIS A 124 1.33 3.96 31.43
C HIS A 124 1.09 4.59 32.81
N ARG A 125 1.86 5.62 33.19
CA ARG A 125 1.65 6.34 34.47
C ARG A 125 0.28 7.03 34.50
N LEU A 126 -0.15 7.63 33.39
CA LEU A 126 -1.49 8.22 33.27
C LEU A 126 -2.58 7.17 33.45
N MET A 127 -2.48 6.04 32.76
CA MET A 127 -3.41 4.92 32.94
C MET A 127 -3.43 4.40 34.38
N ALA A 128 -2.27 4.08 34.94
CA ALA A 128 -2.16 3.43 36.24
C ALA A 128 -2.67 4.31 37.40
N HIS A 129 -2.47 5.63 37.33
CA HIS A 129 -2.78 6.52 38.44
C HIS A 129 -4.07 7.34 38.25
N TYR A 130 -4.59 7.46 37.02
CA TYR A 130 -5.73 8.34 36.74
C TYR A 130 -6.94 7.63 36.11
N ALA A 131 -6.89 6.31 35.90
CA ALA A 131 -8.05 5.54 35.43
C ALA A 131 -9.26 5.54 36.38
N GLU A 132 -9.06 5.82 37.67
CA GLU A 132 -10.16 5.94 38.66
C GLU A 132 -10.46 7.40 39.03
N SER A 133 -9.85 8.36 38.33
CA SER A 133 -10.03 9.78 38.61
C SER A 133 -11.44 10.24 38.24
N PRO A 134 -12.08 11.14 39.02
CA PRO A 134 -13.29 11.83 38.59
C PRO A 134 -13.13 12.65 37.28
N LYS A 135 -11.88 12.88 36.85
CA LYS A 135 -11.50 13.56 35.61
C LYS A 135 -10.83 12.62 34.61
N ILE A 136 -11.19 11.33 34.63
CA ILE A 136 -10.62 10.27 33.77
C ILE A 136 -10.57 10.67 32.29
N GLU A 137 -11.64 11.27 31.75
CA GLU A 137 -11.70 11.66 30.34
C GLU A 137 -10.60 12.66 29.95
N ASN A 138 -10.22 13.56 30.86
CA ASN A 138 -9.14 14.50 30.59
C ASN A 138 -7.78 13.82 30.61
N TYR A 139 -7.49 12.97 31.58
CA TYR A 139 -6.19 12.29 31.63
C TYR A 139 -6.03 11.25 30.50
N LEU A 140 -7.12 10.58 30.12
CA LEU A 140 -7.07 9.47 29.18
C LEU A 140 -7.42 9.84 27.74
N VAL A 141 -8.24 10.88 27.49
CA VAL A 141 -8.72 11.21 26.11
C VAL A 141 -8.43 12.66 25.66
N LYS A 142 -8.75 13.67 26.47
CA LYS A 142 -8.69 15.10 26.05
C LYS A 142 -7.36 15.79 26.36
N GLY A 143 -6.63 15.30 27.34
CA GLY A 143 -5.44 15.90 27.94
C GLY A 143 -5.78 16.96 29.02
N VAL A 144 -4.73 17.48 29.65
CA VAL A 144 -4.79 18.35 30.84
C VAL A 144 -3.83 19.53 30.65
N ILE A 145 -4.19 20.72 31.12
CA ILE A 145 -3.25 21.85 31.18
C ILE A 145 -2.67 21.91 32.59
N LEU A 146 -1.36 21.68 32.70
CA LEU A 146 -0.63 21.82 33.95
C LEU A 146 -0.21 23.27 34.14
N LYS A 147 -0.44 23.80 35.33
CA LYS A 147 -0.11 25.18 35.69
C LYS A 147 0.85 25.20 36.88
N THR A 148 1.94 25.95 36.77
CA THR A 148 2.89 26.17 37.87
C THR A 148 3.37 27.61 37.93
N ASP A 149 3.66 28.07 39.14
CA ASP A 149 4.21 29.40 39.44
C ASP A 149 5.73 29.37 39.66
N PHE A 150 6.41 28.23 39.44
CA PHE A 150 7.84 28.07 39.77
C PHE A 150 8.16 28.28 41.26
N GLN A 151 7.21 27.99 42.15
CA GLN A 151 7.39 28.01 43.60
C GLN A 151 6.95 26.69 44.27
N GLY A 152 6.83 25.62 43.49
CA GLY A 152 6.38 24.31 43.95
C GLY A 152 4.87 24.07 43.83
N ASN A 153 4.09 25.09 43.44
CA ASN A 153 2.65 24.94 43.27
C ASN A 153 2.32 24.39 41.88
N TRP A 154 1.53 23.32 41.85
CA TRP A 154 1.05 22.69 40.63
C TRP A 154 -0.48 22.54 40.67
N GLU A 155 -1.14 22.97 39.60
CA GLU A 155 -2.59 22.93 39.45
C GLU A 155 -2.96 22.33 38.08
N PRO A 156 -3.78 21.27 38.03
CA PRO A 156 -4.32 20.77 36.77
C PRO A 156 -5.58 21.57 36.39
N LEU A 157 -5.67 21.98 35.13
CA LEU A 157 -6.87 22.57 34.54
C LEU A 157 -7.44 21.59 33.51
N PHE A 158 -8.77 21.44 33.56
CA PHE A 158 -9.51 20.45 32.76
C PHE A 158 -10.36 21.17 31.72
N PRO A 159 -9.84 21.40 30.50
CA PRO A 159 -10.64 21.98 29.43
C PRO A 159 -11.66 20.97 28.90
N ASP A 160 -12.74 21.49 28.32
CA ASP A 160 -13.77 20.69 27.63
C ASP A 160 -13.36 20.31 26.19
N TYR A 161 -12.18 20.75 25.76
CA TYR A 161 -11.58 20.51 24.44
C TYR A 161 -10.28 19.72 24.55
N GLU A 162 -9.83 19.16 23.42
CA GLU A 162 -8.56 18.46 23.31
C GLU A 162 -7.38 19.43 23.35
N VAL A 163 -6.42 19.19 24.24
CA VAL A 163 -5.22 20.03 24.36
C VAL A 163 -4.18 19.61 23.32
N GLN A 164 -3.60 20.59 22.64
CA GLN A 164 -2.47 20.35 21.74
C GLN A 164 -1.25 19.85 22.52
N TRP A 165 -0.59 18.82 22.01
CA TRP A 165 0.58 18.18 22.62
C TRP A 165 1.69 19.17 22.96
N GLY A 166 2.09 19.23 24.23
CA GLY A 166 3.33 19.89 24.66
C GLY A 166 3.38 21.41 24.50
N VAL A 167 2.27 22.08 24.20
CA VAL A 167 2.23 23.54 24.04
C VAL A 167 2.51 24.22 25.38
N GLU A 168 3.49 25.11 25.39
CA GLU A 168 3.91 25.89 26.57
C GLU A 168 3.54 27.36 26.42
N ARG A 169 3.06 27.98 27.50
CA ARG A 169 2.69 29.39 27.54
C ARG A 169 3.15 30.02 28.85
N TYR A 170 3.87 31.13 28.75
CA TYR A 170 4.36 31.90 29.88
C TYR A 170 3.60 33.21 29.99
N SER A 171 2.89 33.44 31.10
CA SER A 171 2.14 34.69 31.32
C SER A 171 1.95 34.98 32.80
N LYS A 172 2.05 36.25 33.20
CA LYS A 172 1.78 36.70 34.58
C LYS A 172 2.46 35.84 35.66
N GLN A 173 3.75 35.55 35.47
CA GLN A 173 4.56 34.71 36.37
C GLN A 173 4.05 33.27 36.57
N VAL A 174 3.33 32.75 35.57
CA VAL A 174 2.83 31.38 35.55
C VAL A 174 3.20 30.74 34.22
N MET A 175 3.62 29.49 34.27
CA MET A 175 3.70 28.63 33.10
C MET A 175 2.47 27.73 33.06
N LYS A 176 1.88 27.66 31.87
CA LYS A 176 0.90 26.65 31.49
C LYS A 176 1.53 25.73 30.46
N PHE A 177 1.35 24.44 30.64
CA PHE A 177 1.90 23.41 29.79
C PHE A 177 0.83 22.35 29.50
N ASN A 178 0.63 22.01 28.24
CA ASN A 178 -0.35 21.00 27.86
C ASN A 178 0.24 19.58 27.97
N LEU A 179 -0.30 18.80 28.91
CA LEU A 179 -0.07 17.37 29.03
C LEU A 179 -1.04 16.62 28.09
N PRO A 180 -0.54 15.88 27.09
CA PRO A 180 -1.37 15.07 26.21
C PRO A 180 -2.03 13.94 27.00
N SER A 181 -3.16 13.46 26.49
CA SER A 181 -3.85 12.31 27.05
C SER A 181 -3.09 11.00 26.79
N ALA A 182 -3.33 9.98 27.62
CA ALA A 182 -2.83 8.62 27.36
C ALA A 182 -3.23 8.08 25.97
N PHE A 183 -4.45 8.36 25.48
CA PHE A 183 -4.90 7.91 24.16
C PHE A 183 -4.03 8.44 23.03
N HIS A 184 -3.83 9.76 22.97
CA HIS A 184 -2.94 10.38 21.99
C HIS A 184 -1.51 9.85 22.07
N ILE A 185 -1.01 9.57 23.27
CA ILE A 185 0.32 8.96 23.46
C ILE A 185 0.38 7.59 22.79
N PHE A 186 -0.57 6.70 23.10
CA PHE A 186 -0.58 5.35 22.53
C PHE A 186 -0.80 5.36 21.02
N VAL A 187 -1.68 6.22 20.50
CA VAL A 187 -1.86 6.40 19.05
C VAL A 187 -0.55 6.84 18.38
N ASN A 188 0.16 7.82 18.95
CA ASN A 188 1.44 8.29 18.40
C ASN A 188 2.53 7.21 18.43
N LEU A 189 2.49 6.32 19.44
CA LEU A 189 3.39 5.16 19.56
C LEU A 189 2.96 3.94 18.74
N CYS A 190 1.83 4.02 18.02
CA CYS A 190 1.19 2.89 17.35
C CYS A 190 0.78 1.74 18.30
N ASP A 191 0.62 1.99 19.59
CA ASP A 191 0.08 1.02 20.56
C ASP A 191 -1.45 1.05 20.53
N TYR A 192 -2.02 0.47 19.48
CA TYR A 192 -3.47 0.45 19.29
C TYR A 192 -4.19 -0.42 20.33
N GLN A 193 -3.51 -1.38 20.97
CA GLN A 193 -4.06 -2.17 22.07
C GLN A 193 -4.19 -1.34 23.36
N GLY A 194 -3.20 -0.50 23.66
CA GLY A 194 -3.29 0.51 24.71
C GLY A 194 -4.42 1.52 24.45
N GLY A 195 -4.56 1.95 23.18
CA GLY A 195 -5.67 2.80 22.73
C GLY A 195 -7.04 2.16 22.93
N GLU A 196 -7.22 0.88 22.56
CA GLU A 196 -8.50 0.16 22.70
C GLU A 196 -8.94 0.05 24.16
N LYS A 197 -8.00 -0.23 25.08
CA LYS A 197 -8.29 -0.23 26.52
C LYS A 197 -8.84 1.11 27.01
N ILE A 198 -8.35 2.23 26.48
CA ILE A 198 -8.89 3.55 26.82
C ILE A 198 -10.28 3.75 26.24
N ILE A 199 -10.51 3.28 25.01
CA ILE A 199 -11.84 3.33 24.38
C ILE A 199 -12.87 2.55 25.21
N GLU A 200 -12.50 1.39 25.76
CA GLU A 200 -13.36 0.59 26.64
C GLU A 200 -13.63 1.29 27.98
N LEU A 201 -12.63 1.97 28.55
CA LEU A 201 -12.78 2.72 29.82
C LEU A 201 -13.59 4.00 29.67
N CYS A 202 -13.46 4.70 28.54
CA CYS A 202 -14.04 6.03 28.29
C CYS A 202 -14.81 6.09 26.96
N PRO A 203 -15.82 5.23 26.72
CA PRO A 203 -16.43 5.10 25.39
C PRO A 203 -17.09 6.38 24.88
N ASP A 204 -17.63 7.20 25.79
CA ASP A 204 -18.40 8.41 25.50
C ASP A 204 -17.54 9.69 25.42
N ALA A 205 -16.24 9.60 25.74
CA ALA A 205 -15.35 10.76 25.80
C ALA A 205 -14.86 11.25 24.41
N PHE A 206 -15.07 10.44 23.36
CA PHE A 206 -14.61 10.70 22.00
C PHE A 206 -15.66 11.48 21.21
N ILE A 207 -15.75 12.78 21.49
CA ILE A 207 -16.84 13.63 20.98
C ILE A 207 -16.45 14.39 19.71
N SER A 208 -15.22 14.93 19.67
CA SER A 208 -14.76 15.71 18.51
C SER A 208 -14.63 14.82 17.26
N PRO A 209 -14.79 15.39 16.05
CA PRO A 209 -14.52 14.69 14.79
C PRO A 209 -13.18 13.95 14.79
N GLY A 210 -12.10 14.61 15.23
CA GLY A 210 -10.77 14.00 15.32
C GLY A 210 -10.68 12.83 16.29
N LEU A 211 -11.28 12.95 17.49
CA LEU A 211 -11.32 11.86 18.47
C LEU A 211 -12.17 10.68 17.99
N ARG A 212 -13.33 10.93 17.37
CA ARG A 212 -14.15 9.87 16.75
C ARG A 212 -13.39 9.16 15.64
N GLY A 213 -12.71 9.93 14.78
CA GLY A 213 -11.84 9.42 13.72
C GLY A 213 -10.77 8.48 14.26
N TRP A 214 -10.00 8.92 15.27
CA TRP A 214 -8.96 8.10 15.88
C TRP A 214 -9.51 6.90 16.65
N LYS A 215 -10.66 7.03 17.34
CA LYS A 215 -11.33 5.90 18.00
C LYS A 215 -11.66 4.79 17.00
N ALA A 216 -12.25 5.14 15.86
CA ALA A 216 -12.55 4.17 14.81
C ALA A 216 -11.26 3.60 14.18
N ALA A 217 -10.25 4.44 13.93
CA ALA A 217 -8.96 3.99 13.41
C ALA A 217 -8.26 2.96 14.33
N VAL A 218 -8.23 3.21 15.64
CA VAL A 218 -7.66 2.30 16.64
C VAL A 218 -8.35 0.94 16.61
N ARG A 219 -9.69 0.92 16.49
CA ARG A 219 -10.47 -0.31 16.33
C ARG A 219 -10.13 -1.04 15.03
N GLY A 220 -9.98 -0.30 13.93
CA GLY A 220 -9.58 -0.87 12.64
C GLY A 220 -8.19 -1.49 12.67
N PHE A 221 -7.22 -0.87 13.35
CA PHE A 221 -5.89 -1.46 13.53
C PHE A 221 -5.87 -2.65 14.49
N SER A 222 -6.76 -2.66 15.49
CA SER A 222 -6.82 -3.71 16.51
C SER A 222 -7.63 -4.94 16.07
N ASN A 223 -8.52 -4.77 15.09
CA ASN A 223 -9.37 -5.84 14.57
C ASN A 223 -9.37 -5.88 13.03
N PRO A 224 -8.53 -6.73 12.41
CA PRO A 224 -8.43 -6.85 10.95
C PRO A 224 -9.76 -7.19 10.26
N GLU A 225 -10.66 -7.93 10.92
CA GLU A 225 -11.96 -8.32 10.32
C GLU A 225 -12.90 -7.14 10.13
N LEU A 226 -12.82 -6.14 11.00
CA LEU A 226 -13.63 -4.91 10.96
C LEU A 226 -12.87 -3.72 10.35
N ALA A 227 -11.62 -3.93 9.92
CA ALA A 227 -10.76 -2.86 9.43
C ALA A 227 -11.39 -2.04 8.29
N PRO A 228 -12.06 -2.64 7.27
CA PRO A 228 -12.72 -1.88 6.21
C PRO A 228 -13.73 -0.86 6.73
N GLU A 229 -14.68 -1.29 7.56
CA GLU A 229 -15.76 -0.46 8.08
C GLU A 229 -15.23 0.57 9.09
N MET A 230 -14.30 0.16 9.95
CA MET A 230 -13.73 1.05 10.98
C MET A 230 -12.85 2.14 10.37
N PHE A 231 -12.06 1.84 9.33
CA PHE A 231 -11.29 2.87 8.63
C PHE A 231 -12.19 3.78 7.78
N GLU A 232 -13.32 3.28 7.27
CA GLU A 232 -14.31 4.11 6.58
C GLU A 232 -15.00 5.07 7.57
N GLU A 233 -15.43 4.57 8.73
CA GLU A 233 -15.95 5.39 9.83
C GLU A 233 -14.93 6.44 10.27
N ALA A 234 -13.66 6.05 10.42
CA ALA A 234 -12.58 6.96 10.77
C ALA A 234 -12.43 8.08 9.74
N GLY A 235 -12.34 7.71 8.46
CA GLY A 235 -12.21 8.64 7.35
C GLY A 235 -13.34 9.67 7.30
N ASN A 236 -14.59 9.19 7.41
CA ASN A 236 -15.77 10.04 7.41
C ASN A 236 -15.82 10.96 8.63
N ALA A 237 -15.50 10.45 9.83
CA ALA A 237 -15.48 11.27 11.04
C ALA A 237 -14.43 12.40 10.95
N PHE A 238 -13.26 12.16 10.37
CA PHE A 238 -12.27 13.24 10.17
C PHE A 238 -12.74 14.30 9.17
N LEU A 239 -13.46 13.89 8.11
CA LEU A 239 -13.99 14.82 7.11
C LEU A 239 -15.10 15.74 7.64
N GLU A 240 -15.73 15.38 8.76
CA GLU A 240 -16.69 16.25 9.48
C GLU A 240 -16.02 17.41 10.21
N ASP A 241 -14.68 17.44 10.35
CA ASP A 241 -13.97 18.51 11.06
C ASP A 241 -13.83 19.80 10.24
N THR A 242 -14.96 20.43 9.92
CA THR A 242 -14.98 21.68 9.17
C THR A 242 -14.56 22.87 10.02
N MET A 243 -14.05 23.93 9.36
CA MET A 243 -13.64 25.17 10.00
C MET A 243 -14.77 25.70 10.91
N PRO A 244 -14.51 25.90 12.22
CA PRO A 244 -15.50 26.43 13.15
C PRO A 244 -15.75 27.92 12.90
N ASP A 245 -16.95 28.38 13.26
CA ASP A 245 -17.25 29.81 13.27
C ASP A 245 -16.37 30.56 14.28
N ASP A 246 -16.12 31.86 14.05
CA ASP A 246 -15.24 32.69 14.89
C ASP A 246 -15.63 32.70 16.39
N GLY A 247 -16.90 32.48 16.70
CA GLY A 247 -17.41 32.40 18.08
C GLY A 247 -17.09 31.08 18.80
N ASP A 248 -16.84 30.01 18.05
CA ASP A 248 -16.61 28.65 18.57
C ASP A 248 -15.13 28.31 18.71
N LEU A 249 -14.25 29.02 17.99
CA LEU A 249 -12.80 28.81 18.04
C LEU A 249 -12.22 28.90 19.45
N PRO A 250 -12.60 29.87 20.33
CA PRO A 250 -12.12 29.92 21.71
C PRO A 250 -12.52 28.69 22.53
N GLN A 251 -13.69 28.10 22.25
CA GLN A 251 -14.17 26.90 22.92
C GLN A 251 -13.41 25.64 22.49
N ARG A 252 -12.67 25.71 21.38
CA ARG A 252 -11.76 24.67 20.87
C ARG A 252 -10.28 24.93 21.22
N GLY A 253 -10.02 25.81 22.19
CA GLY A 253 -8.65 26.16 22.58
C GLY A 253 -7.98 27.22 21.69
N GLY A 254 -8.73 27.87 20.81
CA GLY A 254 -8.32 29.04 20.02
C GLY A 254 -7.60 28.72 18.72
N LEU A 255 -7.56 27.45 18.29
CA LEU A 255 -6.84 26.99 17.10
C LEU A 255 -7.65 25.91 16.37
N TRP A 256 -7.61 25.94 15.05
CA TRP A 256 -8.12 24.89 14.17
C TRP A 256 -7.16 24.71 13.00
N SER A 257 -7.05 23.48 12.49
CA SER A 257 -6.27 23.18 11.29
C SER A 257 -7.02 22.17 10.41
N SER A 258 -6.80 22.23 9.11
CA SER A 258 -7.44 21.33 8.16
C SER A 258 -6.84 19.93 8.12
N VAL A 259 -5.91 19.58 9.03
CA VAL A 259 -5.16 18.31 9.00
C VAL A 259 -6.07 17.07 8.99
N ASN A 260 -7.20 17.14 9.69
CA ASN A 260 -8.17 16.06 9.71
C ASN A 260 -8.79 15.83 8.33
N ILE A 261 -9.18 16.90 7.63
CA ILE A 261 -9.79 16.81 6.29
C ILE A 261 -8.73 16.47 5.22
N ASP A 262 -7.63 17.21 5.23
CA ASP A 262 -6.67 17.23 4.13
C ASP A 262 -5.70 16.04 4.17
N LEU A 263 -5.51 15.40 5.33
CA LEU A 263 -4.58 14.29 5.54
C LEU A 263 -5.30 13.05 6.10
N TRP A 264 -5.81 13.11 7.33
CA TRP A 264 -6.26 11.91 8.05
C TRP A 264 -7.49 11.26 7.43
N GLY A 265 -8.49 12.05 7.02
CA GLY A 265 -9.71 11.55 6.39
C GLY A 265 -9.40 10.74 5.13
N LYS A 266 -8.60 11.29 4.23
CA LYS A 266 -8.15 10.63 3.00
C LYS A 266 -7.26 9.41 3.27
N TYR A 267 -6.35 9.52 4.23
CA TYR A 267 -5.51 8.39 4.63
C TYR A 267 -6.34 7.19 5.11
N PHE A 268 -7.34 7.41 5.95
CA PHE A 268 -8.17 6.32 6.46
C PHE A 268 -9.19 5.79 5.43
N LEU A 269 -9.73 6.64 4.56
CA LEU A 269 -10.53 6.15 3.42
C LEU A 269 -9.68 5.28 2.47
N SER A 270 -8.42 5.63 2.23
CA SER A 270 -7.48 4.79 1.49
C SER A 270 -7.21 3.46 2.20
N ARG A 271 -7.00 3.48 3.52
CA ARG A 271 -6.84 2.28 4.34
C ARG A 271 -8.06 1.35 4.28
N SER A 272 -9.27 1.92 4.30
CA SER A 272 -10.51 1.17 4.13
C SER A 272 -10.54 0.46 2.78
N ALA A 273 -10.29 1.18 1.68
CA ALA A 273 -10.25 0.60 0.34
C ALA A 273 -9.22 -0.52 0.23
N LEU A 274 -8.02 -0.33 0.80
CA LEU A 274 -6.99 -1.37 0.82
C LEU A 274 -7.41 -2.60 1.65
N ALA A 275 -8.07 -2.41 2.78
CA ALA A 275 -8.57 -3.51 3.60
C ALA A 275 -9.71 -4.29 2.89
N LYS A 276 -10.58 -3.61 2.12
CA LYS A 276 -11.61 -4.25 1.29
C LYS A 276 -11.01 -5.21 0.25
N ALA A 277 -9.81 -4.90 -0.24
CA ALA A 277 -9.08 -5.75 -1.19
C ALA A 277 -8.82 -7.18 -0.63
N VAL A 278 -8.71 -7.33 0.70
CA VAL A 278 -8.55 -8.64 1.35
C VAL A 278 -9.87 -9.42 1.38
N GLN A 279 -11.00 -8.74 1.57
CA GLN A 279 -12.32 -9.35 1.68
C GLN A 279 -12.93 -9.69 0.30
N ASP A 280 -12.68 -8.86 -0.72
CA ASP A 280 -13.15 -9.04 -2.09
C ASP A 280 -11.99 -9.21 -3.07
N SER A 281 -11.46 -10.44 -3.13
CA SER A 281 -10.36 -10.78 -4.04
C SER A 281 -10.74 -10.68 -5.51
N SER A 282 -12.04 -10.64 -5.86
CA SER A 282 -12.49 -10.52 -7.25
C SER A 282 -12.28 -9.13 -7.83
N ARG A 283 -12.25 -8.11 -6.96
CA ARG A 283 -12.05 -6.69 -7.27
C ARG A 283 -10.76 -6.13 -6.67
N LEU A 284 -9.81 -7.01 -6.37
CA LEU A 284 -8.54 -6.67 -5.71
C LEU A 284 -7.82 -5.49 -6.39
N ASN A 285 -7.62 -5.54 -7.71
CA ASN A 285 -6.91 -4.49 -8.45
C ASN A 285 -7.64 -3.15 -8.38
N GLU A 286 -8.97 -3.16 -8.47
CA GLU A 286 -9.81 -1.97 -8.35
C GLU A 286 -9.67 -1.34 -6.95
N HIS A 287 -9.72 -2.15 -5.90
CA HIS A 287 -9.56 -1.67 -4.53
C HIS A 287 -8.17 -1.08 -4.24
N ILE A 288 -7.10 -1.69 -4.78
CA ILE A 288 -5.73 -1.16 -4.67
C ILE A 288 -5.62 0.19 -5.39
N LYS A 289 -6.19 0.28 -6.59
CA LYS A 289 -6.22 1.51 -7.40
C LYS A 289 -6.98 2.63 -6.70
N ASP A 290 -8.17 2.34 -6.17
CA ASP A 290 -8.97 3.30 -5.41
C ASP A 290 -8.21 3.79 -4.19
N ALA A 291 -7.60 2.88 -3.44
CA ALA A 291 -6.79 3.22 -2.29
C ALA A 291 -5.61 4.15 -2.67
N ALA A 292 -4.92 3.88 -3.78
CA ALA A 292 -3.82 4.69 -4.29
C ALA A 292 -4.27 6.09 -4.73
N ASN A 293 -5.41 6.20 -5.41
CA ASN A 293 -6.00 7.47 -5.83
C ASN A 293 -6.39 8.34 -4.63
N ILE A 294 -7.10 7.78 -3.66
CA ILE A 294 -7.58 8.52 -2.48
C ILE A 294 -6.40 9.11 -1.69
N VAL A 295 -5.35 8.33 -1.43
CA VAL A 295 -4.20 8.83 -0.66
C VAL A 295 -3.36 9.85 -1.46
N GLN A 296 -3.45 9.85 -2.79
CA GLN A 296 -2.78 10.85 -3.61
C GLN A 296 -3.35 12.26 -3.39
N GLU A 297 -4.64 12.36 -3.08
CA GLU A 297 -5.33 13.60 -2.76
C GLU A 297 -4.96 14.15 -1.37
N ALA A 298 -4.30 13.36 -0.51
CA ALA A 298 -3.81 13.82 0.77
C ALA A 298 -2.63 14.78 0.55
N GLN A 299 -2.87 16.08 0.73
CA GLN A 299 -1.94 17.18 0.41
C GLN A 299 -2.06 18.31 1.45
N GLY A 300 -1.10 19.23 1.48
CA GLY A 300 -1.12 20.40 2.37
C GLY A 300 -0.55 20.15 3.77
N TRP A 301 -0.62 18.91 4.27
CA TRP A 301 0.02 18.48 5.51
C TRP A 301 0.99 17.33 5.25
N HIS A 302 2.02 17.22 6.07
CA HIS A 302 3.03 16.19 5.96
C HIS A 302 3.04 15.33 7.23
N ASP A 303 2.85 14.02 7.04
CA ASP A 303 3.13 12.99 8.04
C ASP A 303 4.03 11.92 7.43
N ALA A 304 5.00 11.48 8.21
CA ALA A 304 6.06 10.59 7.79
C ALA A 304 5.55 9.15 7.50
N ASN A 305 4.54 8.68 8.24
CA ASN A 305 3.94 7.37 8.03
C ASN A 305 2.99 7.39 6.83
N VAL A 306 2.17 8.45 6.70
CA VAL A 306 1.26 8.62 5.57
C VAL A 306 2.04 8.72 4.25
N SER A 307 3.15 9.45 4.24
CA SER A 307 4.01 9.60 3.05
C SER A 307 4.64 8.27 2.64
N ARG A 308 5.19 7.50 3.60
CA ARG A 308 5.71 6.14 3.35
C ARG A 308 4.64 5.18 2.84
N TYR A 309 3.45 5.21 3.46
CA TYR A 309 2.31 4.41 3.04
C TYR A 309 1.88 4.74 1.61
N LYS A 310 1.79 6.04 1.26
CA LYS A 310 1.46 6.49 -0.09
C LYS A 310 2.44 5.96 -1.14
N ILE A 311 3.75 6.07 -0.89
CA ILE A 311 4.78 5.55 -1.80
C ILE A 311 4.58 4.05 -2.02
N LEU A 312 4.44 3.28 -0.93
CA LEU A 312 4.22 1.84 -0.99
C LEU A 312 2.97 1.48 -1.77
N LEU A 313 1.84 2.15 -1.50
CA LEU A 313 0.57 1.85 -2.14
C LEU A 313 0.57 2.16 -3.63
N GLN A 314 1.19 3.27 -4.04
CA GLN A 314 1.39 3.58 -5.46
C GLN A 314 2.29 2.55 -6.14
N THR A 315 3.33 2.06 -5.45
CA THR A 315 4.12 0.93 -5.96
C THR A 315 3.27 -0.31 -6.11
N LEU A 316 2.47 -0.68 -5.11
CA LEU A 316 1.60 -1.85 -5.20
C LEU A 316 0.61 -1.76 -6.37
N ALA A 317 0.01 -0.59 -6.61
CA ALA A 317 -0.84 -0.35 -7.77
C ALA A 317 -0.09 -0.62 -9.09
N GLN A 318 1.15 -0.13 -9.23
CA GLN A 318 2.00 -0.42 -10.39
C GLN A 318 2.29 -1.91 -10.55
N LEU A 319 2.63 -2.58 -9.44
CA LEU A 319 3.01 -4.00 -9.46
C LEU A 319 1.85 -4.91 -9.86
N VAL A 320 0.59 -4.52 -9.60
CA VAL A 320 -0.60 -5.25 -10.05
C VAL A 320 -1.14 -4.79 -11.42
N GLY A 321 -0.49 -3.81 -12.05
CA GLY A 321 -0.81 -3.36 -13.42
C GLY A 321 -1.82 -2.21 -13.50
N GLU A 322 -2.01 -1.42 -12.44
CA GLU A 322 -2.98 -0.32 -12.38
C GLU A 322 -2.32 1.07 -12.32
N ASP A 323 -2.93 2.05 -13.00
CA ASP A 323 -2.60 3.48 -12.90
C ASP A 323 -3.41 4.19 -11.79
N PRO A 324 -2.87 5.22 -11.10
CA PRO A 324 -1.55 5.82 -11.24
C PRO A 324 -0.51 5.13 -10.35
N GLY A 325 0.21 4.16 -10.93
CA GLY A 325 1.25 3.44 -10.22
C GLY A 325 2.58 4.19 -10.17
N LEU A 326 3.45 3.80 -9.23
CA LEU A 326 4.82 4.29 -9.12
C LEU A 326 5.81 3.14 -9.35
N GLU A 327 6.66 3.28 -10.37
CA GLU A 327 7.71 2.29 -10.67
C GLU A 327 8.61 2.04 -9.44
N PRO A 328 9.00 0.78 -9.14
CA PRO A 328 9.74 0.46 -7.92
C PRO A 328 11.04 1.26 -7.72
N GLU A 329 11.78 1.56 -8.79
CA GLU A 329 12.97 2.41 -8.69
C GLU A 329 12.62 3.85 -8.34
N GLN A 330 11.57 4.41 -8.94
CA GLN A 330 11.10 5.76 -8.62
C GLN A 330 10.62 5.83 -7.16
N ALA A 331 9.93 4.79 -6.70
CA ALA A 331 9.51 4.61 -5.32
C ALA A 331 10.69 4.53 -4.36
N LYS A 332 11.74 3.76 -4.68
CA LYS A 332 12.99 3.70 -3.92
C LYS A 332 13.59 5.09 -3.74
N GLN A 333 13.69 5.87 -4.82
CA GLN A 333 14.24 7.23 -4.75
C GLN A 333 13.36 8.19 -3.94
N GLN A 334 12.03 8.09 -4.03
CA GLN A 334 11.11 8.86 -3.20
C GLN A 334 11.24 8.48 -1.71
N PHE A 335 11.34 7.18 -1.42
CA PHE A 335 11.45 6.68 -0.06
C PHE A 335 12.77 7.08 0.62
N ILE A 336 13.89 7.07 -0.11
CA ILE A 336 15.18 7.59 0.39
C ILE A 336 15.07 9.07 0.78
N ARG A 337 14.42 9.89 -0.05
CA ARG A 337 14.20 11.31 0.25
C ARG A 337 13.35 11.49 1.51
N GLU A 338 12.31 10.69 1.64
CA GLU A 338 11.42 10.69 2.81
C GLU A 338 12.16 10.32 4.10
N ILE A 339 13.02 9.29 4.08
CA ILE A 339 13.91 8.94 5.20
C ILE A 339 14.86 10.09 5.52
N GLY A 340 15.44 10.72 4.49
CA GLY A 340 16.35 11.85 4.67
C GLY A 340 15.69 13.04 5.37
N PHE A 341 14.43 13.32 5.04
CA PHE A 341 13.64 14.43 5.59
C PHE A 341 13.11 14.12 7.00
N THR A 342 12.55 12.92 7.21
CA THR A 342 11.81 12.56 8.45
C THR A 342 12.60 11.72 9.45
N GLY A 343 13.80 11.28 9.08
CA GLY A 343 14.59 10.30 9.82
C GLY A 343 14.17 8.85 9.53
N GLY A 344 15.13 7.93 9.64
CA GLY A 344 14.90 6.50 9.39
C GLY A 344 14.32 5.75 10.60
N LYS A 345 13.47 4.77 10.32
CA LYS A 345 13.00 3.75 11.26
C LYS A 345 13.68 2.41 10.98
N THR A 346 13.74 1.54 11.98
CA THR A 346 14.30 0.18 11.81
C THR A 346 13.58 -0.61 10.71
N GLU A 347 12.27 -0.43 10.60
CA GLU A 347 11.42 -1.07 9.59
C GLU A 347 11.66 -0.55 8.16
N ASP A 348 12.20 0.66 8.00
CA ASP A 348 12.45 1.26 6.67
C ASP A 348 13.43 0.41 5.84
N ASN A 349 14.34 -0.33 6.50
CA ASN A 349 15.26 -1.25 5.83
C ASN A 349 14.53 -2.40 5.11
N ILE A 350 13.41 -2.87 5.66
CA ILE A 350 12.61 -3.94 5.05
C ILE A 350 11.90 -3.38 3.81
N THR A 351 11.32 -2.19 3.92
CA THR A 351 10.71 -1.49 2.78
C THR A 351 11.71 -1.21 1.67
N MET A 352 12.91 -0.72 2.00
CA MET A 352 13.97 -0.47 1.01
C MET A 352 14.39 -1.76 0.29
N LYS A 353 14.53 -2.87 1.03
CA LYS A 353 14.84 -4.18 0.45
C LYS A 353 13.73 -4.67 -0.48
N PHE A 354 12.47 -4.47 -0.12
CA PHE A 354 11.34 -4.77 -0.99
C PHE A 354 11.41 -3.98 -2.29
N LEU A 355 11.55 -2.65 -2.21
CA LEU A 355 11.58 -1.77 -3.39
C LEU A 355 12.76 -2.09 -4.31
N GLU A 356 13.94 -2.40 -3.75
CA GLU A 356 15.12 -2.81 -4.51
C GLU A 356 14.91 -4.15 -5.24
N LEU A 357 14.48 -5.19 -4.54
CA LEU A 357 14.25 -6.50 -5.14
C LEU A 357 13.11 -6.49 -6.16
N ALA A 358 12.06 -5.70 -5.91
CA ALA A 358 10.96 -5.52 -6.85
C ALA A 358 11.44 -4.82 -8.14
N SER A 359 12.24 -3.75 -8.00
CA SER A 359 12.84 -3.03 -9.12
C SER A 359 13.70 -3.96 -9.99
N GLU A 360 14.63 -4.69 -9.37
CA GLU A 360 15.50 -5.62 -10.08
C GLU A 360 14.73 -6.77 -10.73
N ALA A 361 13.68 -7.29 -10.06
CA ALA A 361 12.86 -8.36 -10.62
C ALA A 361 12.08 -7.88 -11.86
N PHE A 362 11.47 -6.70 -11.80
CA PHE A 362 10.70 -6.14 -12.92
C PHE A 362 11.60 -5.83 -14.12
N GLU A 363 12.77 -5.23 -13.88
CA GLU A 363 13.78 -5.04 -14.93
C GLU A 363 14.25 -6.39 -15.51
N GLY A 364 14.45 -7.40 -14.65
CA GLY A 364 14.80 -8.76 -15.06
C GLY A 364 13.74 -9.42 -15.95
N PHE A 365 12.45 -9.30 -15.60
CA PHE A 365 11.35 -9.82 -16.42
C PHE A 365 11.23 -9.09 -17.76
N ASN A 366 11.52 -7.80 -17.81
CA ASN A 366 11.52 -7.02 -19.05
C ASN A 366 12.71 -7.36 -19.96
N THR A 367 13.88 -7.63 -19.40
CA THR A 367 15.13 -7.80 -20.16
C THR A 367 15.45 -9.27 -20.48
N ASN A 368 15.29 -10.18 -19.53
CA ASN A 368 15.53 -11.61 -19.68
C ASN A 368 14.60 -12.45 -18.77
N PRO A 369 13.31 -12.61 -19.17
CA PRO A 369 12.33 -13.29 -18.34
C PRO A 369 12.69 -14.74 -17.99
N GLN A 370 13.42 -15.45 -18.86
CA GLN A 370 13.83 -16.84 -18.58
C GLN A 370 14.80 -16.95 -17.40
N LEU A 371 15.78 -16.06 -17.34
CA LEU A 371 16.71 -16.01 -16.21
C LEU A 371 15.96 -15.59 -14.95
N GLU A 372 15.09 -14.59 -15.07
CA GLU A 372 14.38 -14.01 -13.92
C GLU A 372 13.41 -14.99 -13.26
N LEU A 373 12.76 -15.87 -14.03
CA LEU A 373 11.94 -16.97 -13.48
C LEU A 373 12.71 -17.89 -12.51
N THR A 374 14.04 -17.92 -12.58
CA THR A 374 14.91 -18.73 -11.71
C THR A 374 15.72 -17.92 -10.69
N SER A 375 15.68 -16.59 -10.74
CA SER A 375 16.50 -15.71 -9.90
C SER A 375 16.09 -15.75 -8.42
N GLY A 376 14.80 -16.01 -8.16
CA GLY A 376 14.19 -15.91 -6.83
C GLY A 376 13.99 -14.48 -6.31
N ARG A 377 14.33 -13.42 -7.08
CA ARG A 377 14.22 -12.03 -6.61
C ARG A 377 12.79 -11.64 -6.30
N LEU A 378 11.84 -11.91 -7.19
CA LEU A 378 10.42 -11.62 -6.95
C LEU A 378 9.91 -12.32 -5.68
N SER A 379 10.26 -13.59 -5.48
CA SER A 379 9.90 -14.31 -4.25
C SER A 379 10.47 -13.66 -3.00
N ASN A 380 11.73 -13.21 -3.05
CA ASN A 380 12.36 -12.50 -1.93
C ASN A 380 11.77 -11.11 -1.71
N ALA A 381 11.34 -10.41 -2.76
CA ALA A 381 10.63 -9.15 -2.66
C ALA A 381 9.29 -9.33 -1.93
N LEU A 382 8.49 -10.32 -2.35
CA LEU A 382 7.20 -10.63 -1.73
C LEU A 382 7.33 -11.04 -0.25
N LYS A 383 8.36 -11.82 0.09
CA LYS A 383 8.70 -12.13 1.50
C LYS A 383 9.10 -10.90 2.31
N ALA A 384 9.72 -9.90 1.68
CA ALA A 384 10.02 -8.64 2.35
C ALA A 384 8.74 -7.82 2.56
N LEU A 385 7.85 -7.78 1.56
CA LEU A 385 6.56 -7.10 1.62
C LEU A 385 5.68 -7.61 2.77
N GLU A 386 5.59 -8.92 2.97
CA GLU A 386 4.85 -9.55 4.10
C GLU A 386 5.29 -9.05 5.48
N ARG A 387 6.51 -8.53 5.61
CA ARG A 387 7.10 -8.05 6.86
C ARG A 387 6.96 -6.54 7.05
N ILE A 388 6.37 -5.82 6.09
CA ILE A 388 6.15 -4.37 6.18
C ILE A 388 4.87 -4.13 6.98
N SER A 389 5.03 -3.63 8.21
CA SER A 389 3.94 -3.28 9.15
C SER A 389 2.91 -2.33 8.54
N LEU A 390 3.34 -1.38 7.71
CA LEU A 390 2.48 -0.40 7.05
C LEU A 390 1.49 -1.02 6.08
N ILE A 391 1.73 -2.22 5.54
CA ILE A 391 0.81 -2.92 4.64
C ILE A 391 0.16 -4.09 5.35
N GLY A 392 0.93 -4.84 6.14
CA GLY A 392 0.45 -6.00 6.88
C GLY A 392 0.46 -7.30 6.05
N PRO A 393 0.50 -8.46 6.73
CA PRO A 393 0.63 -9.76 6.09
C PRO A 393 -0.61 -10.18 5.29
N ASP A 394 -1.81 -9.82 5.75
CA ASP A 394 -3.07 -10.23 5.09
C ASP A 394 -3.21 -9.59 3.71
N ILE A 395 -2.95 -8.29 3.62
CA ILE A 395 -2.91 -7.55 2.34
C ILE A 395 -1.81 -8.13 1.45
N SER A 396 -0.60 -8.34 1.99
CA SER A 396 0.53 -8.90 1.25
C SER A 396 0.20 -10.28 0.64
N SER A 397 -0.50 -11.13 1.39
CA SER A 397 -0.95 -12.44 0.94
C SER A 397 -1.99 -12.32 -0.18
N ALA A 398 -2.95 -11.41 -0.04
CA ALA A 398 -4.00 -11.18 -1.04
C ALA A 398 -3.44 -10.64 -2.37
N ILE A 399 -2.43 -9.77 -2.35
CA ILE A 399 -1.88 -9.15 -3.56
C ILE A 399 -0.83 -9.98 -4.29
N THR A 400 -0.18 -10.92 -3.59
CA THR A 400 0.89 -11.73 -4.15
C THR A 400 0.51 -12.46 -5.45
N PRO A 401 -0.66 -13.13 -5.55
CA PRO A 401 -1.10 -13.74 -6.80
C PRO A 401 -1.29 -12.74 -7.94
N ALA A 402 -1.82 -11.55 -7.67
CA ALA A 402 -2.04 -10.53 -8.70
C ALA A 402 -0.73 -9.98 -9.26
N ILE A 403 0.26 -9.72 -8.39
CA ILE A 403 1.62 -9.34 -8.81
C ILE A 403 2.23 -10.47 -9.66
N GLY A 404 2.09 -11.73 -9.22
CA GLY A 404 2.56 -12.89 -9.97
C GLY A 404 1.95 -13.02 -11.37
N ASN A 405 0.64 -12.79 -11.49
CA ASN A 405 -0.07 -12.82 -12.77
C ASN A 405 0.40 -11.69 -13.70
N ASN A 406 0.53 -10.46 -13.20
CA ASN A 406 1.06 -9.34 -13.98
C ASN A 406 2.50 -9.64 -14.47
N MET A 407 3.35 -10.22 -13.62
CA MET A 407 4.70 -10.63 -14.02
C MET A 407 4.72 -11.74 -15.05
N TRP A 408 3.78 -12.68 -14.94
CA TRP A 408 3.61 -13.72 -15.94
C TRP A 408 3.22 -13.13 -17.31
N GLU A 409 2.32 -12.16 -17.33
CA GLU A 409 1.92 -11.46 -18.56
C GLU A 409 3.09 -10.69 -19.19
N LEU A 410 3.88 -9.96 -18.40
CA LEU A 410 5.09 -9.29 -18.88
C LEU A 410 6.11 -10.29 -19.44
N ALA A 411 6.33 -11.42 -18.76
CA ALA A 411 7.25 -12.46 -19.21
C ALA A 411 6.80 -13.10 -20.53
N LEU A 412 5.49 -13.25 -20.75
CA LEU A 412 4.93 -13.81 -21.97
C LEU A 412 4.83 -12.78 -23.11
N GLY A 413 4.76 -11.48 -22.84
CA GLY A 413 4.61 -10.44 -23.86
C GLY A 413 5.57 -10.57 -25.06
N PRO A 414 6.90 -10.68 -24.84
CA PRO A 414 7.87 -10.90 -25.91
C PRO A 414 7.65 -12.22 -26.67
N VAL A 415 7.23 -13.27 -25.97
CA VAL A 415 6.97 -14.59 -26.56
C VAL A 415 5.71 -14.54 -27.42
N ASN A 416 4.62 -13.95 -26.92
CA ASN A 416 3.38 -13.75 -27.66
C ASN A 416 3.63 -12.92 -28.92
N THR A 417 4.38 -11.81 -28.79
CA THR A 417 4.75 -10.97 -29.95
C THR A 417 5.51 -11.78 -31.00
N TRP A 418 6.42 -12.66 -30.58
CA TRP A 418 7.12 -13.56 -31.50
C TRP A 418 6.16 -14.58 -32.14
N ILE A 419 5.25 -15.20 -31.37
CA ILE A 419 4.25 -16.15 -31.89
C ILE A 419 3.35 -15.46 -32.93
N TYR A 420 2.84 -14.27 -32.63
CA TYR A 420 2.04 -13.44 -33.55
C TYR A 420 2.78 -13.23 -34.87
N ARG A 421 3.99 -12.68 -34.82
CA ARG A 421 4.81 -12.43 -36.02
C ARG A 421 5.11 -13.72 -36.80
N SER A 422 5.40 -14.82 -36.09
CA SER A 422 5.66 -16.12 -36.72
C SER A 422 4.42 -16.65 -37.44
N LEU A 423 3.24 -16.62 -36.81
CA LEU A 423 2.00 -17.07 -37.43
C LEU A 423 1.58 -16.18 -38.61
N GLU A 424 1.67 -14.86 -38.48
CA GLU A 424 1.37 -13.90 -39.55
C GLU A 424 2.32 -14.04 -40.75
N SER A 425 3.57 -14.44 -40.51
CA SER A 425 4.55 -14.66 -41.60
C SER A 425 4.18 -15.83 -42.51
N ILE A 426 3.27 -16.71 -42.09
CA ILE A 426 2.79 -17.85 -42.88
C ILE A 426 1.80 -17.35 -43.94
N GLY A 427 2.31 -17.12 -45.16
CA GLY A 427 1.50 -16.67 -46.30
C GLY A 427 1.91 -17.28 -47.65
N GLY A 428 1.15 -16.97 -48.70
CA GLY A 428 1.41 -17.40 -50.08
C GLY A 428 0.90 -18.82 -50.42
N ARG A 429 1.23 -19.31 -51.63
CA ARG A 429 0.69 -20.59 -52.18
C ARG A 429 1.00 -21.85 -51.37
N LYS A 430 1.96 -21.82 -50.44
CA LYS A 430 2.32 -22.95 -49.55
C LYS A 430 1.97 -22.69 -48.07
N GLY A 431 1.33 -21.56 -47.76
CA GLY A 431 1.04 -21.14 -46.38
C GLY A 431 0.08 -22.09 -45.66
N GLU A 432 -1.00 -22.50 -46.33
CA GLU A 432 -2.01 -23.39 -45.73
C GLU A 432 -1.41 -24.76 -45.36
N ASP A 433 -0.52 -25.32 -46.19
CA ASP A 433 0.16 -26.58 -45.86
C ASP A 433 1.07 -26.47 -44.63
N LYS A 434 1.80 -25.37 -44.50
CA LYS A 434 2.60 -25.08 -43.30
C LYS A 434 1.71 -24.94 -42.07
N LEU A 435 0.63 -24.15 -42.17
CA LEU A 435 -0.29 -23.93 -41.06
C LEU A 435 -1.00 -25.22 -40.63
N ARG A 436 -1.42 -26.08 -41.58
CA ARG A 436 -2.00 -27.40 -41.28
C ARG A 436 -1.04 -28.28 -40.49
N LYS A 437 0.23 -28.33 -40.87
CA LYS A 437 1.25 -29.11 -40.17
C LYS A 437 1.53 -28.55 -38.77
N ILE A 438 1.57 -27.23 -38.61
CA ILE A 438 1.71 -26.59 -37.30
C ILE A 438 0.54 -26.94 -36.41
N ILE A 439 -0.70 -26.74 -36.86
CA ILE A 439 -1.91 -27.06 -36.09
C ILE A 439 -1.93 -28.55 -35.74
N LEU A 440 -1.61 -29.45 -36.68
CA LEU A 440 -1.50 -30.87 -36.39
C LEU A 440 -0.50 -31.16 -35.26
N ARG A 441 0.70 -30.55 -35.30
CA ARG A 441 1.72 -30.74 -34.25
C ARG A 441 1.27 -30.20 -32.90
N LEU A 442 0.62 -29.05 -32.89
CA LEU A 442 0.05 -28.47 -31.67
C LEU A 442 -1.02 -29.40 -31.10
N VAL A 443 -1.95 -29.90 -31.92
CA VAL A 443 -3.03 -30.76 -31.41
C VAL A 443 -2.51 -32.15 -31.01
N GLN A 444 -1.46 -32.67 -31.64
CA GLN A 444 -0.81 -33.93 -31.25
C GLN A 444 -0.19 -33.87 -29.85
N SER A 445 0.12 -32.68 -29.31
CA SER A 445 0.63 -32.53 -27.95
C SER A 445 -0.39 -32.95 -26.88
N TYR A 446 -1.69 -32.93 -27.19
CA TYR A 446 -2.76 -33.39 -26.29
C TYR A 446 -2.98 -34.91 -26.32
N LEU A 447 -2.08 -35.67 -26.95
CA LEU A 447 -2.15 -37.14 -27.06
C LEU A 447 -3.51 -37.65 -27.58
N PRO A 448 -3.98 -37.18 -28.75
CA PRO A 448 -5.24 -37.63 -29.32
C PRO A 448 -5.23 -39.13 -29.64
N LEU A 449 -6.41 -39.75 -29.60
CA LEU A 449 -6.59 -41.14 -30.03
C LEU A 449 -6.28 -41.32 -31.51
N TYR A 450 -6.53 -40.26 -32.30
CA TYR A 450 -6.21 -40.19 -33.72
C TYR A 450 -5.96 -38.73 -34.12
N ALA A 451 -4.94 -38.46 -34.93
CA ALA A 451 -4.75 -37.14 -35.53
C ALA A 451 -4.02 -37.27 -36.88
N GLN A 452 -4.63 -36.74 -37.95
CA GLN A 452 -4.02 -36.81 -39.28
C GLN A 452 -4.47 -35.63 -40.17
N ILE A 453 -3.56 -35.16 -41.02
CA ILE A 453 -3.91 -34.36 -42.20
C ILE A 453 -4.57 -35.27 -43.23
N ILE A 454 -5.74 -34.89 -43.71
CA ILE A 454 -6.46 -35.61 -44.75
C ILE A 454 -6.27 -34.86 -46.06
N HIS A 455 -5.44 -35.40 -46.96
CA HIS A 455 -5.21 -34.83 -48.28
C HIS A 455 -5.63 -35.86 -49.34
N GLY A 456 -6.60 -35.52 -50.18
CA GLY A 456 -7.17 -36.41 -51.20
C GLY A 456 -7.85 -35.65 -52.33
N PRO A 457 -8.21 -36.32 -53.44
CA PRO A 457 -8.74 -35.67 -54.65
C PRO A 457 -10.13 -35.03 -54.49
N ILE A 458 -10.83 -35.26 -53.37
CA ILE A 458 -12.09 -34.61 -53.01
C ILE A 458 -12.01 -34.30 -51.51
N GLU A 459 -11.73 -33.03 -51.16
CA GLU A 459 -11.33 -32.67 -49.79
C GLU A 459 -12.51 -32.51 -48.80
N TYR A 460 -13.77 -32.54 -49.26
CA TYR A 460 -14.99 -32.45 -48.43
C TYR A 460 -14.88 -31.46 -47.26
N GLY A 461 -14.14 -30.35 -47.48
CA GLY A 461 -13.82 -29.32 -46.50
C GLY A 461 -13.12 -29.74 -45.20
N ARG A 462 -12.36 -30.85 -45.16
CA ARG A 462 -11.63 -31.30 -43.94
C ARG A 462 -10.14 -31.43 -44.20
N ASP A 463 -9.36 -30.53 -43.61
CA ASP A 463 -7.90 -30.54 -43.69
C ASP A 463 -7.22 -31.43 -42.65
N ILE A 464 -7.71 -31.39 -41.40
CA ILE A 464 -7.16 -32.16 -40.28
C ILE A 464 -8.30 -32.80 -39.52
N ILE A 465 -8.14 -34.07 -39.14
CA ILE A 465 -9.08 -34.76 -38.26
C ILE A 465 -8.37 -35.21 -37.01
N VAL A 466 -8.99 -34.92 -35.86
CA VAL A 466 -8.50 -35.26 -34.53
C VAL A 466 -9.61 -35.90 -33.73
N LEU A 467 -9.36 -37.09 -33.18
CA LEU A 467 -10.24 -37.78 -32.25
C LEU A 467 -9.68 -37.64 -30.84
N LEU A 468 -10.41 -36.95 -29.98
CA LEU A 468 -10.07 -36.72 -28.58
C LEU A 468 -11.03 -37.47 -27.67
N LYS A 469 -10.52 -37.88 -26.50
CA LYS A 469 -11.36 -38.36 -25.40
C LYS A 469 -11.45 -37.24 -24.37
N SER A 470 -12.64 -36.65 -24.23
CA SER A 470 -12.94 -35.58 -23.29
C SER A 470 -13.87 -36.17 -22.22
N ASN A 471 -13.37 -36.29 -20.98
CA ASN A 471 -14.06 -37.00 -19.91
C ASN A 471 -14.46 -38.45 -20.33
N ASP A 472 -15.76 -38.70 -20.47
CA ASP A 472 -16.37 -39.98 -20.86
C ASP A 472 -16.92 -40.00 -22.29
N HIS A 473 -16.71 -38.94 -23.08
CA HIS A 473 -17.21 -38.83 -24.44
C HIS A 473 -16.07 -38.69 -25.47
N LEU A 474 -16.34 -39.17 -26.68
CA LEU A 474 -15.43 -39.02 -27.81
C LEU A 474 -15.84 -37.79 -28.62
N GLU A 475 -14.88 -36.92 -28.86
CA GLU A 475 -15.06 -35.74 -29.69
C GLU A 475 -14.20 -35.86 -30.95
N LEU A 476 -14.82 -35.64 -32.10
CA LEU A 476 -14.17 -35.59 -33.40
C LEU A 476 -14.07 -34.15 -33.86
N HIS A 477 -12.87 -33.60 -33.77
CA HIS A 477 -12.55 -32.25 -34.21
C HIS A 477 -12.08 -32.32 -35.67
N MET A 478 -12.78 -31.60 -36.55
CA MET A 478 -12.53 -31.55 -37.99
C MET A 478 -12.12 -30.14 -38.36
N PHE A 479 -10.84 -29.91 -38.61
CA PHE A 479 -10.31 -28.59 -38.92
C PHE A 479 -10.35 -28.34 -40.42
N GLN A 480 -10.75 -27.13 -40.80
CA GLN A 480 -10.45 -26.50 -42.08
C GLN A 480 -9.52 -25.32 -41.81
N VAL A 481 -8.39 -25.28 -42.51
CA VAL A 481 -7.30 -24.35 -42.23
C VAL A 481 -7.13 -23.39 -43.39
N LYS A 482 -7.05 -22.10 -43.09
CA LYS A 482 -6.92 -21.03 -44.08
C LYS A 482 -5.88 -20.02 -43.65
N CYS A 483 -5.28 -19.34 -44.62
CA CYS A 483 -4.25 -18.34 -44.37
C CYS A 483 -4.69 -16.91 -44.71
N GLY A 484 -4.24 -15.94 -43.89
CA GLY A 484 -4.50 -14.51 -44.06
C GLY A 484 -5.79 -14.02 -43.40
N ASN A 485 -6.17 -12.78 -43.68
CA ASN A 485 -7.43 -12.21 -43.19
C ASN A 485 -8.61 -12.73 -44.02
N MET A 486 -9.74 -13.00 -43.36
CA MET A 486 -10.92 -13.53 -44.05
C MET A 486 -11.73 -12.39 -44.68
N THR A 487 -11.86 -12.45 -46.00
CA THR A 487 -12.74 -11.58 -46.78
C THR A 487 -14.11 -12.23 -47.04
N ILE A 488 -15.08 -11.45 -47.52
CA ILE A 488 -16.41 -11.99 -47.88
C ILE A 488 -16.32 -13.13 -48.92
N PRO A 489 -15.51 -13.01 -50.01
CA PRO A 489 -15.26 -14.14 -50.92
C PRO A 489 -14.71 -15.39 -50.23
N ASP A 490 -13.76 -15.22 -49.31
CA ASP A 490 -13.17 -16.34 -48.56
C ASP A 490 -14.23 -17.02 -47.69
N TRP A 491 -15.04 -16.23 -46.97
CA TRP A 491 -16.14 -16.75 -46.15
C TRP A 491 -17.13 -17.57 -46.97
N ARG A 492 -17.56 -17.08 -48.15
CA ARG A 492 -18.47 -17.84 -49.02
C ARG A 492 -17.90 -19.20 -49.42
N THR A 493 -16.59 -19.26 -49.64
CA THR A 493 -15.89 -20.50 -49.98
C THR A 493 -15.79 -21.42 -48.77
N SER A 494 -15.30 -20.90 -47.65
CA SER A 494 -15.13 -21.63 -46.39
C SER A 494 -16.46 -22.16 -45.84
N ARG A 495 -17.55 -21.40 -45.97
CA ARG A 495 -18.91 -21.83 -45.59
C ARG A 495 -19.31 -23.12 -46.30
N ASN A 496 -19.16 -23.18 -47.62
CA ASN A 496 -19.51 -24.38 -48.39
C ASN A 496 -18.64 -25.58 -47.96
N GLN A 497 -17.35 -25.34 -47.71
CA GLN A 497 -16.43 -26.37 -47.21
C GLN A 497 -16.84 -26.88 -45.82
N LEU A 498 -17.24 -25.98 -44.91
CA LEU A 498 -17.73 -26.34 -43.59
C LEU A 498 -19.01 -27.18 -43.65
N GLU A 499 -19.93 -26.88 -44.57
CA GLU A 499 -21.13 -27.70 -44.79
C GLU A 499 -20.79 -29.11 -45.29
N GLU A 500 -19.84 -29.22 -46.22
CA GLU A 500 -19.36 -30.49 -46.76
C GLU A 500 -18.73 -31.40 -45.69
N MET A 501 -18.09 -30.82 -44.66
CA MET A 501 -17.46 -31.60 -43.57
C MET A 501 -18.39 -32.63 -42.93
N PHE A 502 -19.67 -32.28 -42.78
CA PHE A 502 -20.67 -33.08 -42.10
C PHE A 502 -21.45 -34.01 -43.03
N GLN A 503 -21.35 -33.82 -44.35
CA GLN A 503 -22.12 -34.57 -45.34
C GLN A 503 -21.50 -35.94 -45.67
N THR A 504 -20.18 -36.08 -45.49
CA THR A 504 -19.46 -37.29 -45.87
C THR A 504 -19.00 -38.09 -44.65
N SER A 505 -19.42 -39.35 -44.56
CA SER A 505 -18.96 -40.27 -43.51
C SER A 505 -17.45 -40.50 -43.57
N LEU A 506 -16.83 -40.67 -42.41
CA LEU A 506 -15.42 -41.05 -42.33
C LEU A 506 -15.26 -42.56 -42.48
N PRO A 507 -14.15 -43.04 -43.06
CA PRO A 507 -13.88 -44.47 -43.17
C PRO A 507 -13.85 -45.15 -41.81
N ASN A 508 -14.30 -46.41 -41.76
CA ASN A 508 -14.28 -47.24 -40.54
C ASN A 508 -12.87 -47.45 -39.96
N SER A 509 -11.84 -47.25 -40.78
CA SER A 509 -10.43 -47.28 -40.35
C SER A 509 -10.03 -46.08 -39.47
N ILE A 510 -10.83 -45.01 -39.47
CA ILE A 510 -10.62 -43.79 -38.65
C ILE A 510 -11.57 -43.79 -37.46
N ILE A 511 -12.85 -44.11 -37.68
CA ILE A 511 -13.86 -44.18 -36.63
C ILE A 511 -14.60 -45.53 -36.78
N PRO A 512 -14.39 -46.47 -35.85
CA PRO A 512 -15.18 -47.70 -35.80
C PRO A 512 -16.69 -47.43 -35.82
N ASP A 513 -17.46 -48.20 -36.58
CA ASP A 513 -18.92 -47.99 -36.76
C ASP A 513 -19.74 -47.97 -35.46
N ASN A 514 -19.21 -48.60 -34.42
CA ASN A 514 -19.82 -48.67 -33.08
C ASN A 514 -19.53 -47.43 -32.21
N LEU A 515 -18.76 -46.46 -32.71
CA LEU A 515 -18.45 -45.22 -32.02
C LEU A 515 -19.13 -44.05 -32.74
N HIS A 516 -19.93 -43.29 -32.00
CA HIS A 516 -20.60 -42.08 -32.48
C HIS A 516 -20.04 -40.85 -31.75
N PRO A 517 -18.84 -40.38 -32.12
CA PRO A 517 -18.26 -39.21 -31.49
C PRO A 517 -19.07 -37.95 -31.83
N GLN A 518 -19.12 -37.00 -30.89
CA GLN A 518 -19.63 -35.67 -31.14
C GLN A 518 -18.72 -34.97 -32.15
N ARG A 519 -19.28 -34.53 -33.28
CA ARG A 519 -18.53 -33.91 -34.36
C ARG A 519 -18.50 -32.39 -34.20
N ILE A 520 -17.31 -31.82 -34.21
CA ILE A 520 -17.08 -30.37 -34.08
C ILE A 520 -16.28 -29.92 -35.31
N GLY A 521 -16.86 -29.04 -36.12
CA GLY A 521 -16.16 -28.39 -37.23
C GLY A 521 -15.38 -27.18 -36.74
N ILE A 522 -14.10 -27.06 -37.09
CA ILE A 522 -13.26 -25.95 -36.64
C ILE A 522 -12.70 -25.24 -37.86
N LEU A 523 -12.99 -23.95 -37.99
CA LEU A 523 -12.37 -23.11 -39.02
C LEU A 523 -11.22 -22.33 -38.39
N ALA A 524 -9.98 -22.65 -38.77
CA ALA A 524 -8.77 -22.04 -38.22
C ALA A 524 -8.11 -21.10 -39.23
N TYR A 525 -7.85 -19.86 -38.80
CA TYR A 525 -7.20 -18.81 -39.58
C TYR A 525 -6.02 -18.21 -38.81
N ASN A 526 -4.89 -17.99 -39.46
CA ASN A 526 -3.78 -17.19 -38.91
C ASN A 526 -3.96 -15.68 -39.15
N GLY A 527 -5.20 -15.22 -39.29
CA GLY A 527 -5.61 -13.82 -39.44
C GLY A 527 -7.00 -13.60 -38.87
N HIS A 528 -7.61 -12.45 -39.14
CA HIS A 528 -8.90 -12.06 -38.56
C HIS A 528 -10.02 -11.97 -39.60
N PRO A 529 -11.29 -12.16 -39.22
CA PRO A 529 -12.42 -11.83 -40.06
C PRO A 529 -12.54 -10.31 -40.20
N ASN A 530 -12.70 -9.84 -41.43
CA ASN A 530 -13.01 -8.44 -41.66
C ASN A 530 -14.34 -8.06 -40.97
N LEU A 531 -14.51 -6.78 -40.60
CA LEU A 531 -15.69 -6.27 -39.88
C LEU A 531 -17.04 -6.62 -40.51
N GLN A 532 -17.07 -6.81 -41.84
CA GLN A 532 -18.29 -7.16 -42.58
C GLN A 532 -18.60 -8.66 -42.60
N VAL A 533 -17.62 -9.49 -42.24
CA VAL A 533 -17.70 -10.96 -42.29
C VAL A 533 -18.16 -11.52 -40.95
N ALA A 534 -17.68 -10.97 -39.83
CA ALA A 534 -18.00 -11.48 -38.50
C ALA A 534 -19.52 -11.64 -38.24
N PRO A 535 -20.39 -10.63 -38.53
CA PRO A 535 -21.83 -10.78 -38.32
C PRO A 535 -22.48 -11.86 -39.21
N LEU A 536 -21.94 -12.06 -40.42
CA LEU A 536 -22.44 -13.08 -41.35
C LEU A 536 -22.05 -14.49 -40.87
N MET A 537 -20.87 -14.63 -40.28
CA MET A 537 -20.38 -15.87 -39.73
C MET A 537 -21.15 -16.24 -38.47
N ASP A 538 -21.30 -15.31 -37.52
CA ASP A 538 -22.03 -15.55 -36.26
C ASP A 538 -23.47 -15.99 -36.52
N GLY A 539 -24.19 -15.28 -37.40
CA GLY A 539 -25.56 -15.63 -37.77
C GLY A 539 -25.66 -17.02 -38.41
N TRP A 540 -24.69 -17.41 -39.23
CA TRP A 540 -24.65 -18.75 -39.85
C TRP A 540 -24.27 -19.85 -38.84
N LEU A 541 -23.34 -19.59 -37.92
CA LEU A 541 -22.96 -20.55 -36.87
C LEU A 541 -24.15 -20.84 -35.94
N GLU A 542 -24.91 -19.81 -35.56
CA GLU A 542 -26.15 -19.97 -34.79
C GLU A 542 -27.21 -20.77 -35.56
N GLU A 543 -27.39 -20.49 -36.85
CA GLU A 543 -28.29 -21.23 -37.74
C GLU A 543 -27.93 -22.71 -37.81
N GLN A 544 -26.65 -23.06 -38.03
CA GLN A 544 -26.21 -24.45 -38.10
C GLN A 544 -26.43 -25.21 -36.80
N LYS A 545 -26.21 -24.56 -35.66
CA LYS A 545 -26.46 -25.17 -34.34
C LYS A 545 -27.95 -25.39 -34.10
N ARG A 546 -28.78 -24.40 -34.41
CA ARG A 546 -30.24 -24.44 -34.19
C ARG A 546 -30.95 -25.42 -35.12
N ASP A 547 -30.66 -25.33 -36.42
CA ASP A 547 -31.47 -25.98 -37.47
C ASP A 547 -30.92 -27.36 -37.86
N HIS A 548 -29.63 -27.62 -37.61
CA HIS A 548 -28.97 -28.87 -37.96
C HIS A 548 -28.26 -29.58 -36.79
N GLY A 549 -28.22 -28.97 -35.61
CA GLY A 549 -27.51 -29.54 -34.46
C GLY A 549 -26.00 -29.66 -34.67
N ARG A 550 -25.43 -28.92 -35.63
CA ARG A 550 -23.99 -28.98 -35.96
C ARG A 550 -23.23 -27.98 -35.11
N GLU A 551 -22.14 -28.43 -34.50
CA GLU A 551 -21.26 -27.57 -33.71
C GLU A 551 -20.07 -27.12 -34.56
N TYR A 552 -19.90 -25.79 -34.64
CA TYR A 552 -18.78 -25.16 -35.30
C TYR A 552 -18.06 -24.22 -34.34
N LYS A 553 -16.73 -24.16 -34.45
CA LYS A 553 -15.87 -23.19 -33.76
C LYS A 553 -15.04 -22.43 -34.79
N PHE A 554 -14.86 -21.15 -34.55
CA PHE A 554 -13.92 -20.33 -35.30
C PHE A 554 -12.70 -20.06 -34.41
N MET A 555 -11.51 -20.24 -34.99
CA MET A 555 -10.24 -19.92 -34.34
C MET A 555 -9.49 -18.92 -35.22
N HIS A 556 -9.45 -17.66 -34.81
CA HIS A 556 -8.61 -16.64 -35.45
C HIS A 556 -7.20 -16.60 -34.86
N LEU A 557 -6.39 -15.64 -35.34
CA LEU A 557 -5.00 -15.48 -34.92
C LEU A 557 -4.84 -15.43 -33.38
N ASP A 558 -5.58 -14.55 -32.70
CA ASP A 558 -5.53 -14.47 -31.22
C ASP A 558 -5.92 -15.78 -30.54
N ASP A 559 -6.93 -16.50 -31.03
CA ASP A 559 -7.33 -17.79 -30.45
C ASP A 559 -6.20 -18.81 -30.55
N ILE A 560 -5.45 -18.82 -31.67
CA ILE A 560 -4.30 -19.69 -31.85
C ILE A 560 -3.16 -19.28 -30.91
N VAL A 561 -2.85 -17.98 -30.78
CA VAL A 561 -1.83 -17.50 -29.84
C VAL A 561 -2.21 -17.82 -28.39
N GLN A 562 -3.46 -17.54 -28.01
CA GLN A 562 -3.97 -17.82 -26.67
C GLN A 562 -3.95 -19.31 -26.38
N CYS A 563 -4.31 -20.17 -27.34
CA CYS A 563 -4.18 -21.62 -27.21
C CYS A 563 -2.72 -22.02 -26.95
N ILE A 564 -1.77 -21.53 -27.74
CA ILE A 564 -0.34 -21.83 -27.56
C ILE A 564 0.15 -21.40 -26.17
N SER A 565 -0.20 -20.20 -25.74
CA SER A 565 0.30 -19.63 -24.48
C SER A 565 -0.38 -20.23 -23.26
N ARG A 566 -1.71 -20.40 -23.27
CA ARG A 566 -2.48 -20.96 -22.15
C ARG A 566 -2.14 -22.43 -21.91
N GLU A 567 -1.97 -23.20 -22.99
CA GLU A 567 -1.75 -24.64 -22.94
C GLU A 567 -0.24 -24.98 -22.94
N ARG A 568 0.63 -23.97 -22.79
CA ARG A 568 2.10 -24.09 -22.64
C ARG A 568 2.79 -24.76 -23.83
N LEU A 569 2.27 -24.56 -25.04
CA LEU A 569 2.75 -25.19 -26.29
C LEU A 569 3.83 -24.39 -27.02
N VAL A 570 4.48 -23.43 -26.37
CA VAL A 570 5.47 -22.54 -27.00
C VAL A 570 6.64 -23.32 -27.59
N ASN A 571 7.09 -24.38 -26.92
CA ASN A 571 8.22 -25.19 -27.38
C ASN A 571 7.82 -26.10 -28.56
N GLU A 572 6.61 -26.63 -28.52
CA GLU A 572 5.98 -27.43 -29.57
C GLU A 572 5.80 -26.58 -30.82
N PHE A 573 5.29 -25.36 -30.66
CA PHE A 573 5.19 -24.38 -31.74
C PHE A 573 6.56 -24.05 -32.32
N ARG A 574 7.56 -23.73 -31.49
CA ARG A 574 8.94 -23.46 -31.95
C ARG A 574 9.53 -24.61 -32.76
N LYS A 575 9.40 -25.84 -32.27
CA LYS A 575 9.89 -27.04 -32.97
C LYS A 575 9.17 -27.20 -34.31
N ALA A 576 7.83 -27.20 -34.30
CA ALA A 576 7.03 -27.34 -35.51
C ALA A 576 7.33 -26.25 -36.54
N PHE A 577 7.45 -25.00 -36.10
CA PHE A 577 7.78 -23.87 -36.97
C PHE A 577 9.19 -24.03 -37.57
N SER A 578 10.19 -24.40 -36.76
CA SER A 578 11.57 -24.62 -37.23
C SER A 578 11.72 -25.82 -38.19
N GLU A 579 10.98 -26.91 -37.96
CA GLU A 579 10.95 -28.08 -38.85
C GLU A 579 10.47 -27.69 -40.26
N LEU A 580 9.52 -26.75 -40.33
CA LEU A 580 8.84 -26.37 -41.58
C LEU A 580 9.52 -25.20 -42.30
N ASP A 581 10.35 -24.42 -41.61
CA ASP A 581 11.18 -23.37 -42.22
C ASP A 581 12.49 -23.91 -42.79
N ASN A 582 13.04 -24.99 -42.21
CA ASN A 582 14.25 -25.66 -42.74
C ASN A 582 13.98 -26.58 -43.95
N CYS A 583 12.72 -26.72 -44.37
CA CYS A 583 12.31 -27.52 -45.54
C CYS A 583 11.92 -26.66 -46.77
N ALA A 584 12.28 -25.37 -46.79
CA ALA A 584 12.01 -24.44 -47.88
C ALA A 584 13.12 -24.40 -48.95
#